data_AF-A0A1T1HL92-F1
#
_entry.id   AF-A0A1T1HL92-F1
#
_cell.length_a   1.000
_cell.length_b   1.000
_cell.length_c   1.000
_cell.angle_alpha   90.00
_cell.angle_beta   90.00
_cell.angle_gamma   90.00
#
_symmetry.space_group_name_H-M   'P 1'
#
loop_
_entity.id
_entity.type
_entity.pdbx_description
1 polymer ?
#
loop_
_entity_poly.entity_id
_entity_poly.type
_entity_poly.pdbx_seq_one_letter_code
_entity_poly.pdbx_strand_id
1 'polypeptide(L)'
;MDVDKAKDSQGQGEKPSLLGNIYFTSTDIIKSDALTSYLNTIADKGWSATEKHKLTVNIEDLSSGKYNATKISNAIAKFQSVVGANNADVNLVLPHAIEKLMGDGGVTTARTSSKSIILKNIELVGNDAIVKYLDISGNSNSMPVEKQFKIPVLTSAVSLQRVSAN
;
A
#
# COMPACT_ATOMS: atom_id res chain seq x y z
N MET A 1 -3.27 62.67 -8.64
CA MET A 1 -2.76 61.96 -9.82
C MET A 1 -1.88 60.85 -9.32
N ASP A 2 -2.49 59.68 -9.25
CA ASP A 2 -1.91 58.35 -9.09
C ASP A 2 -0.75 58.10 -10.06
N VAL A 3 0.28 57.38 -9.59
CA VAL A 3 0.79 56.17 -10.28
C VAL A 3 1.44 55.22 -9.25
N ASP A 4 0.69 54.16 -8.95
CA ASP A 4 1.08 52.75 -8.81
C ASP A 4 2.54 52.33 -9.08
N LYS A 5 3.16 51.54 -8.19
CA LYS A 5 3.52 50.13 -8.49
C LYS A 5 4.20 49.41 -7.32
N ALA A 6 3.61 48.25 -7.03
CA ALA A 6 4.01 47.21 -6.12
C ALA A 6 5.44 46.68 -6.33
N LYS A 7 6.07 46.23 -5.24
CA LYS A 7 7.07 45.16 -5.26
C LYS A 7 6.70 44.03 -4.29
N ASP A 8 6.27 42.94 -4.91
CA ASP A 8 6.82 41.61 -4.73
C ASP A 8 6.66 40.99 -3.33
N SER A 9 5.43 40.59 -3.00
CA SER A 9 5.23 39.52 -2.03
C SER A 9 5.72 38.20 -2.64
N GLN A 10 6.74 37.63 -2.01
CA GLN A 10 7.25 36.30 -2.28
C GLN A 10 6.10 35.29 -2.30
N GLY A 11 5.82 34.73 -3.48
CA GLY A 11 5.01 33.52 -3.61
C GLY A 11 5.74 32.36 -2.94
N GLN A 12 5.47 32.14 -1.66
CA GLN A 12 5.63 30.81 -1.07
C GLN A 12 4.75 29.88 -1.90
N GLY A 13 5.37 28.96 -2.65
CA GLY A 13 4.64 27.94 -3.38
C GLY A 13 3.68 27.25 -2.42
N GLU A 14 2.39 27.41 -2.65
CA GLU A 14 1.34 26.72 -1.91
C GLU A 14 1.70 25.24 -1.92
N LYS A 15 1.98 24.68 -0.74
CA LYS A 15 1.94 23.23 -0.58
C LYS A 15 0.51 22.85 -0.94
N PRO A 16 0.26 22.05 -2.00
CA PRO A 16 -1.09 21.58 -2.28
C PRO A 16 -1.61 20.89 -1.02
N SER A 17 -2.65 21.49 -0.43
CA SER A 17 -3.25 20.98 0.79
C SER A 17 -3.89 19.63 0.48
N LEU A 18 -3.66 18.63 1.34
CA LEU A 18 -4.28 17.31 1.20
C LEU A 18 -5.76 17.44 1.55
N LEU A 19 -6.65 17.46 0.57
CA LEU A 19 -8.10 17.62 0.81
C LEU A 19 -8.82 16.33 1.19
N GLY A 20 -8.19 15.16 1.02
CA GLY A 20 -8.81 13.90 1.41
C GLY A 20 -7.83 12.75 1.51
N ASN A 21 -7.82 12.11 2.69
CA ASN A 21 -7.23 10.79 2.87
C ASN A 21 -8.32 9.76 2.59
N ILE A 22 -8.14 8.97 1.54
CA ILE A 22 -9.02 7.89 1.14
C ILE A 22 -8.48 6.60 1.76
N TYR A 23 -9.33 5.83 2.44
CA TYR A 23 -8.95 4.59 3.09
C TYR A 23 -9.80 3.44 2.59
N PHE A 24 -9.16 2.35 2.18
CA PHE A 24 -9.81 1.10 1.80
C PHE A 24 -9.03 -0.09 2.35
N THR A 25 -9.74 -1.18 2.62
CA THR A 25 -9.08 -2.47 2.85
C THR A 25 -8.84 -3.21 1.53
N SER A 26 -7.87 -4.12 1.51
CA SER A 26 -7.68 -5.03 0.38
C SER A 26 -8.94 -5.88 0.14
N THR A 27 -9.66 -6.26 1.20
CA THR A 27 -10.92 -7.01 1.06
C THR A 27 -11.98 -6.20 0.34
N ASP A 28 -12.15 -4.92 0.71
CA ASP A 28 -13.11 -4.04 0.05
C ASP A 28 -12.80 -4.00 -1.43
N ILE A 29 -11.55 -3.72 -1.82
CA ILE A 29 -11.15 -3.61 -3.23
C ILE A 29 -11.31 -4.94 -4.00
N ILE A 30 -11.00 -6.07 -3.38
CA ILE A 30 -11.00 -7.37 -4.05
C ILE A 30 -12.41 -7.93 -4.21
N LYS A 31 -13.28 -7.74 -3.21
CA LYS A 31 -14.61 -8.36 -3.14
C LYS A 31 -15.75 -7.44 -3.54
N SER A 32 -15.57 -6.13 -3.41
CA SER A 32 -16.57 -5.14 -3.77
C SER A 32 -15.91 -4.12 -4.69
N ASP A 33 -16.53 -3.75 -5.80
CA ASP A 33 -15.99 -2.66 -6.63
C ASP A 33 -16.15 -1.28 -5.94
N ALA A 34 -16.09 -1.22 -4.60
CA ALA A 34 -16.36 -0.06 -3.76
C ALA A 34 -15.37 1.08 -4.03
N LEU A 35 -14.07 0.79 -4.11
CA LEU A 35 -13.08 1.81 -4.47
C LEU A 35 -13.36 2.33 -5.88
N THR A 36 -13.58 1.46 -6.86
CA THR A 36 -13.91 1.87 -8.24
C THR A 36 -15.16 2.74 -8.31
N SER A 37 -16.23 2.35 -7.59
CA SER A 37 -17.50 3.07 -7.54
C SER A 37 -17.35 4.45 -6.87
N TYR A 38 -16.59 4.51 -5.79
CA TYR A 38 -16.21 5.76 -5.13
C TYR A 38 -15.42 6.67 -6.07
N LEU A 39 -14.38 6.12 -6.74
CA LEU A 39 -13.54 6.86 -7.68
C LEU A 39 -14.33 7.43 -8.86
N ASN A 40 -15.31 6.69 -9.39
CA ASN A 40 -16.18 7.21 -10.45
C ASN A 40 -17.05 8.37 -9.95
N THR A 41 -17.58 8.27 -8.73
CA THR A 41 -18.41 9.33 -8.13
C THR A 41 -17.63 10.63 -7.88
N ILE A 42 -16.34 10.53 -7.52
CA ILE A 42 -15.50 11.73 -7.31
C ILE A 42 -14.92 12.28 -8.61
N ALA A 43 -14.71 11.45 -9.64
CA ALA A 43 -14.27 11.90 -10.96
C ALA A 43 -15.26 12.91 -11.57
N ASP A 44 -16.55 12.63 -11.43
CA ASP A 44 -17.64 13.49 -11.91
C ASP A 44 -17.75 14.82 -11.15
N LYS A 45 -17.08 14.94 -9.99
CA LYS A 45 -17.04 16.17 -9.18
C LYS A 45 -15.89 17.11 -9.53
N GLY A 46 -15.10 16.79 -10.56
CA GLY A 46 -14.08 17.69 -11.09
C GLY A 46 -12.86 17.88 -10.19
N TRP A 47 -12.45 16.84 -9.45
CA TRP A 47 -11.19 16.86 -8.69
C TRP A 47 -10.05 17.25 -9.62
N SER A 48 -9.48 18.43 -9.37
CA SER A 48 -8.57 19.07 -10.31
C SER A 48 -7.19 18.46 -10.23
N ALA A 49 -6.49 18.40 -11.37
CA ALA A 49 -5.11 17.92 -11.46
C ALA A 49 -4.08 18.83 -10.77
N THR A 50 -4.48 19.70 -9.85
CA THR A 50 -3.60 20.61 -9.08
C THR A 50 -3.53 20.29 -7.59
N GLU A 51 -4.37 19.37 -7.09
CA GLU A 51 -4.48 19.06 -5.66
C GLU A 51 -3.85 17.70 -5.33
N LYS A 52 -3.22 17.56 -4.17
CA LYS A 52 -2.65 16.27 -3.74
C LYS A 52 -3.69 15.43 -3.00
N HIS A 53 -3.70 14.14 -3.29
CA HIS A 53 -4.63 13.18 -2.71
C HIS A 53 -3.88 11.94 -2.23
N LYS A 54 -4.28 11.41 -1.08
CA LYS A 54 -3.68 10.21 -0.51
C LYS A 54 -4.66 9.04 -0.51
N LEU A 55 -4.27 7.93 -1.13
CA LEU A 55 -4.94 6.64 -0.99
C LEU A 55 -4.13 5.76 -0.03
N THR A 56 -4.75 5.34 1.06
CA THR A 56 -4.20 4.32 1.93
C THR A 56 -4.96 3.01 1.73
N VAL A 57 -4.24 1.95 1.37
CA VAL A 57 -4.79 0.60 1.27
C VAL A 57 -4.25 -0.23 2.43
N ASN A 58 -5.15 -0.65 3.32
CA ASN A 58 -4.82 -1.60 4.38
C ASN A 58 -4.89 -3.02 3.84
N ILE A 59 -3.75 -3.68 3.69
CA ILE A 59 -3.67 -5.07 3.23
C ILE A 59 -3.87 -5.99 4.42
N GLU A 60 -5.06 -6.56 4.51
CA GLU A 60 -5.48 -7.33 5.69
C GLU A 60 -4.94 -8.77 5.69
N ASP A 61 -4.68 -9.32 4.50
CA ASP A 61 -4.30 -10.71 4.31
C ASP A 61 -3.54 -10.87 2.99
N LEU A 62 -2.29 -11.34 3.08
CA LEU A 62 -1.43 -11.70 1.95
C LEU A 62 -1.36 -13.22 1.73
N SER A 63 -2.18 -14.01 2.44
CA SER A 63 -2.19 -15.46 2.28
C SER A 63 -2.54 -15.86 0.85
N SER A 64 -1.92 -16.95 0.40
CA SER A 64 -2.15 -17.51 -0.93
C SER A 64 -3.64 -17.73 -1.19
N GLY A 65 -4.13 -17.19 -2.31
CA GLY A 65 -5.54 -17.25 -2.72
C GLY A 65 -6.50 -16.27 -2.02
N LYS A 66 -6.04 -15.49 -1.02
CA LYS A 66 -6.83 -14.42 -0.38
C LYS A 66 -6.52 -13.04 -0.95
N TYR A 67 -5.28 -12.84 -1.38
CA TYR A 67 -4.82 -11.60 -1.97
C TYR A 67 -4.79 -11.66 -3.50
N ASN A 68 -5.00 -10.51 -4.15
CA ASN A 68 -4.91 -10.38 -5.61
C ASN A 68 -4.18 -9.07 -5.98
N ALA A 69 -2.88 -9.19 -6.25
CA ALA A 69 -2.02 -8.06 -6.62
C ALA A 69 -2.56 -7.30 -7.84
N THR A 70 -3.07 -8.01 -8.85
CA THR A 70 -3.62 -7.39 -10.07
C THR A 70 -4.81 -6.49 -9.75
N LYS A 71 -5.75 -6.93 -8.91
CA LYS A 71 -6.90 -6.09 -8.52
C LYS A 71 -6.47 -4.84 -7.77
N ILE A 72 -5.54 -4.98 -6.83
CA ILE A 72 -5.01 -3.84 -6.07
C ILE A 72 -4.28 -2.86 -7.00
N SER A 73 -3.43 -3.36 -7.89
CA SER A 73 -2.72 -2.54 -8.87
C SER A 73 -3.67 -1.81 -9.81
N ASN A 74 -4.72 -2.47 -10.30
CA ASN A 74 -5.73 -1.84 -11.15
C ASN A 74 -6.47 -0.71 -10.41
N ALA A 75 -6.80 -0.92 -9.14
CA ALA A 75 -7.48 0.10 -8.35
C ALA A 75 -6.59 1.32 -8.08
N ILE A 76 -5.30 1.11 -7.80
CA ILE A 76 -4.30 2.19 -7.67
C ILE A 76 -4.13 2.93 -8.99
N ALA A 77 -4.01 2.22 -10.11
CA ALA A 77 -3.90 2.83 -11.44
C ALA A 77 -5.15 3.68 -11.78
N LYS A 78 -6.35 3.20 -11.43
CA LYS A 78 -7.59 3.97 -11.57
C LYS A 78 -7.58 5.22 -10.70
N PHE A 79 -7.14 5.12 -9.44
CA PHE A 79 -7.00 6.29 -8.57
C PHE A 79 -6.05 7.32 -9.17
N GLN A 80 -4.86 6.91 -9.59
CA GLN A 80 -3.87 7.77 -10.25
C GLN A 80 -4.40 8.40 -11.55
N SER A 81 -5.23 7.68 -12.30
CA SER A 81 -5.89 8.22 -13.50
C SER A 81 -6.96 9.26 -13.18
N VAL A 82 -7.64 9.17 -12.04
CA VAL A 82 -8.69 10.12 -11.64
C VAL A 82 -8.09 11.40 -11.07
N VAL A 83 -7.08 11.30 -10.21
CA VAL A 83 -6.50 12.48 -9.53
C VAL A 83 -5.26 13.05 -10.23
N GLY A 84 -4.71 12.32 -11.19
CA GLY A 84 -3.43 12.60 -11.83
C GLY A 84 -2.25 11.95 -11.09
N ALA A 85 -1.37 11.26 -11.81
CA ALA A 85 -0.27 10.50 -11.21
C ALA A 85 0.69 11.38 -10.38
N ASN A 86 0.88 12.65 -10.74
CA ASN A 86 1.72 13.60 -10.00
C ASN A 86 1.12 14.09 -8.68
N ASN A 87 -0.17 13.80 -8.48
CA ASN A 87 -0.97 14.25 -7.35
C ASN A 87 -1.38 13.10 -6.42
N ALA A 88 -1.28 11.87 -6.90
CA ALA A 88 -1.52 10.68 -6.13
C ALA A 88 -0.34 10.38 -5.18
N ASP A 89 -0.66 10.26 -3.90
CA ASP A 89 0.17 9.65 -2.87
C ASP A 89 -0.48 8.32 -2.48
N VAL A 90 0.25 7.22 -2.52
CA VAL A 90 -0.28 5.89 -2.24
C VAL A 90 0.50 5.28 -1.09
N ASN A 91 -0.22 4.86 -0.05
CA ASN A 91 0.34 4.20 1.11
C ASN A 91 -0.26 2.79 1.23
N LEU A 92 0.58 1.77 1.27
CA LEU A 92 0.18 0.38 1.48
C LEU A 92 0.56 -0.02 2.91
N VAL A 93 -0.44 -0.36 3.72
CA VAL A 93 -0.18 -0.89 5.06
C VAL A 93 -0.14 -2.41 4.95
N LEU A 94 1.00 -3.02 5.29
CA LEU A 94 1.20 -4.47 5.18
C LEU A 94 0.69 -5.18 6.44
N PRO A 95 0.32 -6.48 6.36
CA PRO A 95 -0.12 -7.21 7.53
C PRO A 95 1.07 -7.66 8.40
N HIS A 96 1.01 -7.40 9.71
CA HIS A 96 2.10 -7.71 10.66
C HIS A 96 1.87 -9.01 11.47
N ALA A 97 0.84 -9.78 11.12
CA ALA A 97 0.58 -11.09 11.73
C ALA A 97 1.06 -12.20 10.78
N ILE A 98 1.85 -13.16 11.29
CA ILE A 98 2.41 -14.24 10.46
C ILE A 98 1.31 -15.12 9.83
N GLU A 99 0.15 -15.21 10.48
CA GLU A 99 -1.02 -15.96 9.99
C GLU A 99 -1.65 -15.31 8.76
N LYS A 100 -1.36 -14.04 8.49
CA LYS A 100 -1.80 -13.32 7.28
C LYS A 100 -0.91 -13.58 6.07
N LEU A 101 0.11 -14.43 6.22
CA LEU A 101 1.09 -14.76 5.18
C LEU A 101 1.05 -16.26 4.84
N MET A 102 -0.05 -16.95 5.16
CA MET A 102 -0.14 -18.41 5.02
C MET A 102 -0.09 -18.86 3.56
N GLY A 103 0.60 -19.97 3.31
CA GLY A 103 0.73 -20.57 1.99
C GLY A 103 1.98 -20.16 1.21
N ASP A 104 2.75 -19.20 1.73
CA ASP A 104 3.98 -18.70 1.13
C ASP A 104 5.18 -18.88 2.07
N GLY A 105 6.39 -19.04 1.52
CA GLY A 105 7.63 -19.02 2.31
C GLY A 105 7.77 -20.10 3.39
N GLY A 106 6.97 -21.17 3.31
CA GLY A 106 6.89 -22.22 4.33
C GLY A 106 6.05 -21.84 5.57
N VAL A 107 5.28 -20.75 5.52
CA VAL A 107 4.29 -20.37 6.54
C VAL A 107 3.06 -21.25 6.37
N THR A 108 2.78 -22.08 7.36
CA THR A 108 1.65 -23.01 7.37
C THR A 108 0.89 -22.92 8.68
N THR A 109 -0.39 -23.33 8.67
CA THR A 109 -1.23 -23.38 9.87
C THR A 109 -0.58 -24.17 11.00
N ALA A 110 0.08 -25.29 10.70
CA ALA A 110 0.76 -26.09 11.72
C ALA A 110 1.88 -25.29 12.41
N ARG A 111 2.67 -24.56 11.62
CA ARG A 111 3.83 -23.80 12.11
C ARG A 111 3.45 -22.54 12.86
N THR A 112 2.38 -21.86 12.45
CA THR A 112 1.83 -20.71 13.17
C THR A 112 1.17 -21.15 14.47
N SER A 113 0.36 -22.21 14.44
CA SER A 113 -0.33 -22.75 15.63
C SER A 113 0.65 -23.25 16.70
N SER A 114 1.74 -23.90 16.28
CA SER A 114 2.81 -24.35 17.18
C SER A 114 3.76 -23.22 17.60
N LYS A 115 3.57 -22.00 17.11
CA LYS A 115 4.46 -20.84 17.32
C LYS A 115 5.91 -21.12 16.95
N SER A 116 6.13 -22.01 15.98
CA SER A 116 7.47 -22.42 15.51
C SER A 116 8.12 -21.40 14.57
N ILE A 117 7.40 -20.33 14.22
CA ILE A 117 7.88 -19.22 13.41
C ILE A 117 7.45 -17.89 14.00
N ILE A 118 8.30 -16.86 13.91
CA ILE A 118 8.04 -15.52 14.43
C ILE A 118 8.34 -14.50 13.33
N LEU A 119 7.36 -13.67 12.97
CA LEU A 119 7.58 -12.57 12.03
C LEU A 119 8.57 -11.56 12.63
N LYS A 120 9.61 -11.22 11.87
CA LYS A 120 10.60 -10.21 12.26
C LYS A 120 10.36 -8.89 11.57
N ASN A 121 10.13 -8.95 10.26
CA ASN A 121 9.88 -7.77 9.46
C ASN A 121 9.04 -8.13 8.24
N ILE A 122 8.27 -7.16 7.77
CA ILE A 122 7.64 -7.16 6.46
C ILE A 122 7.77 -5.75 5.89
N GLU A 123 8.32 -5.63 4.69
CA GLU A 123 8.56 -4.34 4.06
C GLU A 123 8.29 -4.41 2.55
N LEU A 124 7.80 -3.32 1.97
CA LEU A 124 7.61 -3.23 0.53
C LEU A 124 8.93 -2.84 -0.13
N VAL A 125 9.47 -3.70 -0.99
CA VAL A 125 10.65 -3.42 -1.81
C VAL A 125 10.29 -3.60 -3.27
N GLY A 126 10.20 -2.48 -3.99
CA GLY A 126 9.64 -2.48 -5.33
C GLY A 126 8.17 -2.90 -5.28
N ASN A 127 7.82 -3.95 -6.01
CA ASN A 127 6.45 -4.47 -6.09
C ASN A 127 6.18 -5.62 -5.11
N ASP A 128 7.18 -6.04 -4.35
CA ASP A 128 7.12 -7.23 -3.50
C ASP A 128 7.13 -6.85 -2.01
N ALA A 129 6.34 -7.55 -1.21
CA ALA A 129 6.56 -7.61 0.23
C ALA A 129 7.72 -8.58 0.50
N ILE A 130 8.78 -8.07 1.11
CA ILE A 130 9.89 -8.86 1.62
C ILE A 130 9.59 -9.24 3.06
N VAL A 131 9.38 -10.53 3.30
CA VAL A 131 9.01 -11.07 4.60
C VAL A 131 10.24 -11.72 5.21
N LYS A 132 10.63 -11.30 6.42
CA LYS A 132 11.66 -11.93 7.23
C LYS A 132 11.04 -12.54 8.48
N TYR A 133 11.38 -13.79 8.78
CA TYR A 133 10.90 -14.49 9.97
C TYR A 133 11.98 -15.37 10.59
N LEU A 134 11.90 -15.61 11.89
CA LEU A 134 12.71 -16.60 12.59
C LEU A 134 12.00 -17.94 12.60
N ASP A 135 12.74 -18.99 12.23
CA ASP A 135 12.36 -20.38 12.38
C ASP A 135 12.95 -20.92 13.69
N ILE A 136 12.09 -21.30 14.62
CA ILE A 136 12.47 -21.85 15.94
C ILE A 136 11.94 -23.28 16.12
N SER A 137 11.63 -23.97 15.02
CA SER A 137 11.06 -25.32 15.02
C SER A 137 12.02 -26.44 15.45
N GLY A 138 13.30 -26.14 15.60
CA GLY A 138 14.29 -27.16 15.97
C GLY A 138 14.25 -27.54 17.45
N ASN A 139 15.09 -28.50 17.84
CA ASN A 139 15.20 -28.94 19.23
C ASN A 139 15.80 -27.84 20.14
N SER A 140 15.76 -28.04 21.45
CA SER A 140 16.23 -27.06 22.46
C SER A 140 17.70 -26.63 22.30
N ASN A 141 18.49 -27.34 21.50
CA ASN A 141 19.90 -27.04 21.24
C ASN A 141 20.14 -26.37 19.87
N SER A 142 19.09 -26.20 19.07
CA SER A 142 19.18 -25.56 17.76
C SER A 142 19.03 -24.05 17.87
N MET A 143 19.88 -23.32 17.15
CA MET A 143 19.76 -21.86 17.07
C MET A 143 18.58 -21.47 16.15
N PRO A 144 17.83 -20.41 16.48
CA PRO A 144 16.86 -19.82 15.57
C PRO A 144 17.48 -19.51 14.21
N VAL A 145 16.81 -19.90 13.13
CA VAL A 145 17.27 -19.65 11.76
C VAL A 145 16.43 -18.55 11.13
N GLU A 146 17.07 -17.46 10.70
CA GLU A 146 16.38 -16.43 9.93
C GLU A 146 16.10 -16.91 8.51
N LYS A 147 14.86 -16.71 8.06
CA LYS A 147 14.40 -17.03 6.72
C LYS A 147 13.72 -15.81 6.10
N GLN A 148 13.80 -15.73 4.78
CA GLN A 148 13.20 -14.66 4.00
C GLN A 148 12.47 -15.23 2.79
N PHE A 149 11.36 -14.62 2.42
CA PHE A 149 10.67 -14.87 1.17
C PHE A 149 10.02 -13.58 0.64
N LYS A 150 9.48 -13.67 -0.58
CA LYS A 150 8.83 -12.54 -1.27
C LYS A 150 7.38 -12.89 -1.59
N ILE A 151 6.49 -11.92 -1.46
CA ILE A 151 5.10 -12.00 -1.90
C ILE A 151 4.84 -10.83 -2.86
N PRO A 152 4.40 -11.06 -4.11
CA PRO A 152 4.02 -9.97 -5.01
C PRO A 152 2.82 -9.19 -4.45
N VAL A 153 3.02 -7.90 -4.18
CA VAL A 153 1.97 -7.00 -3.67
C VAL A 153 1.36 -6.18 -4.80
N LEU A 154 2.19 -5.77 -5.75
CA LEU A 154 1.80 -5.00 -6.93
C LEU A 154 2.29 -5.67 -8.21
N THR A 155 1.69 -5.30 -9.34
CA THR A 155 2.20 -5.62 -10.67
C THR A 155 2.98 -4.43 -11.23
N SER A 156 3.77 -4.67 -12.29
CA SER A 156 4.57 -3.64 -12.96
C SER A 156 3.78 -2.49 -13.59
N ALA A 157 2.44 -2.55 -13.58
CA ALA A 157 1.57 -1.53 -14.13
C ALA A 157 1.49 -0.25 -13.28
N VAL A 158 1.97 -0.27 -12.03
CA VAL A 158 1.90 0.88 -11.11
C VAL A 158 3.27 1.55 -10.98
N SER A 159 3.32 2.86 -11.18
CA SER A 159 4.53 3.66 -10.89
C SER A 159 4.70 3.82 -9.38
N LEU A 160 5.82 3.34 -8.84
CA LEU A 160 6.14 3.34 -7.42
C LEU A 160 6.74 4.64 -6.90
N GLN A 161 6.94 5.67 -7.74
CA GLN A 161 7.63 6.91 -7.34
C GLN A 161 7.02 7.58 -6.10
N ARG A 162 5.76 7.25 -5.75
CA ARG A 162 5.05 7.72 -4.56
C ARG A 162 4.22 6.62 -3.89
N VAL A 163 4.64 5.37 -4.02
CA VAL A 163 4.07 4.26 -3.26
C VAL A 163 4.99 4.00 -2.08
N SER A 164 4.49 4.17 -0.86
CA SER A 164 5.21 3.85 0.38
C SER A 164 4.48 2.74 1.13
N ALA A 165 5.21 2.02 1.98
CA ALA A 165 4.61 1.12 2.95
C ALA A 165 5.05 1.49 4.35
N ASN A 166 4.09 1.48 5.28
CA ASN A 166 4.27 1.72 6.70
C ASN A 166 3.72 0.55 7.51
#